data_AF-A0A8C9U191-F1
#
_entry.id   AF-A0A8C9U191-F1
#
_cell.length_a   1.000
_cell.length_b   1.000
_cell.length_c   1.000
_cell.angle_alpha   90.00
_cell.angle_beta   90.00
_cell.angle_gamma   90.00
#
_symmetry.space_group_name_H-M   'P 1'
#
loop_
_entity.id
_entity.type
_entity.pdbx_description
1 polymer ?
#
loop_
_entity_poly.entity_id
_entity_poly.type
_entity_poly.pdbx_seq_one_letter_code
_entity_poly.pdbx_strand_id
1 'polypeptide(L)'
;NPLYKATNPSNRNEDWEYIIGFCDQINKELEGPQIAVRLLAHKIQSPQEWEAIQALTVLEACMKNCGRRFHNEVGKFRFLNELIKVVSPKVRGKPWNSHHNVLCVCVSVLSYRSEHCSRVWLSLPD
;
A
#
# COMPACT_ATOMS: atom_id res chain seq x y z
N ASN A 1 17.20 -2.36 4.70
CA ASN A 1 15.88 -1.73 4.50
C ASN A 1 14.82 -2.72 4.99
N PRO A 2 14.11 -2.43 6.09
CA PRO A 2 13.13 -3.30 6.75
C PRO A 2 11.99 -3.76 5.84
N LEU A 3 11.59 -2.94 4.86
CA LEU A 3 10.51 -3.29 3.93
C LEU A 3 10.78 -4.58 3.17
N TYR A 4 12.02 -4.82 2.70
CA TYR A 4 12.33 -6.05 1.97
C TYR A 4 12.22 -7.31 2.82
N LYS A 5 12.45 -7.19 4.13
CA LYS A 5 12.28 -8.30 5.07
C LYS A 5 10.80 -8.50 5.40
N ALA A 6 10.06 -7.41 5.63
CA ALA A 6 8.62 -7.44 5.88
C ALA A 6 7.81 -7.97 4.68
N THR A 7 8.32 -7.85 3.46
CA THR A 7 7.63 -8.27 2.22
C THR A 7 8.31 -9.45 1.52
N ASN A 8 9.08 -10.26 2.25
CA ASN A 8 9.75 -11.41 1.67
C ASN A 8 8.71 -12.50 1.30
N PRO A 9 8.67 -13.00 0.05
CA PRO A 9 7.76 -14.07 -0.36
C PRO A 9 7.90 -15.37 0.44
N SER A 10 9.06 -15.59 1.07
CA SER A 10 9.32 -16.78 1.89
C SER A 10 8.79 -16.66 3.33
N ASN A 11 8.28 -15.50 3.73
CA ASN A 11 7.69 -15.33 5.05
C ASN A 11 6.46 -16.23 5.20
N ARG A 12 6.32 -16.88 6.35
CA ARG A 12 5.12 -17.71 6.62
C ARG A 12 3.95 -16.88 7.12
N ASN A 13 4.25 -15.79 7.83
CA ASN A 13 3.30 -14.87 8.44
C ASN A 13 3.86 -13.44 8.36
N GLU A 14 3.04 -12.46 8.71
CA GLU A 14 3.46 -11.06 8.82
C GLU A 14 4.53 -10.87 9.89
N ASP A 15 5.62 -10.20 9.53
CA ASP A 15 6.71 -9.88 10.46
C ASP A 15 6.56 -8.47 11.01
N TRP A 16 5.84 -8.37 12.14
CA TRP A 16 5.51 -7.10 12.78
C TRP A 16 6.72 -6.33 13.27
N GLU A 17 7.83 -7.00 13.57
CA GLU A 17 9.09 -6.32 13.94
C GLU A 17 9.60 -5.48 12.76
N TYR A 18 9.65 -6.06 11.56
CA TYR A 18 10.09 -5.33 10.38
C TYR A 18 9.05 -4.32 9.87
N ILE A 19 7.75 -4.58 10.05
CA ILE A 19 6.68 -3.63 9.72
C ILE A 19 6.81 -2.37 10.57
N ILE A 20 6.91 -2.51 11.90
CA ILE A 20 7.05 -1.36 12.80
C ILE A 20 8.41 -0.67 12.59
N GLY A 21 9.49 -1.45 12.40
CA GLY A 21 10.80 -0.89 12.08
C GLY A 21 10.81 -0.05 10.80
N PHE A 22 9.98 -0.39 9.80
CA PHE A 22 9.81 0.43 8.61
C PHE A 22 9.05 1.74 8.90
N CYS A 23 7.97 1.69 9.69
CA CYS A 23 7.26 2.90 10.13
C CYS A 23 8.19 3.87 10.87
N ASP A 24 9.00 3.35 11.79
CA ASP A 24 9.98 4.14 12.53
C ASP A 24 11.00 4.79 11.61
N GLN A 25 11.47 4.07 10.60
CA GLN A 25 12.40 4.60 9.62
C GLN A 25 11.76 5.75 8.82
N ILE A 26 10.52 5.60 8.36
CA ILE A 26 9.77 6.64 7.65
C ILE A 26 9.68 7.92 8.48
N ASN A 27 9.40 7.78 9.77
CA ASN A 27 9.23 8.91 10.67
C ASN A 27 10.53 9.64 10.99
N LYS A 28 11.64 8.90 11.11
CA LYS A 28 12.97 9.44 11.44
C LYS A 28 13.61 10.18 10.26
N GLU A 29 13.40 9.72 9.04
CA GLU A 29 14.06 10.26 7.86
C GLU A 29 13.28 11.44 7.23
N LEU A 30 13.99 12.47 6.77
CA LEU A 30 13.37 13.62 6.10
C LEU A 30 12.68 13.24 4.78
N GLU A 31 13.33 12.37 4.01
CA GLU A 31 12.84 11.84 2.73
C GLU A 31 12.12 10.49 2.88
N GLY A 32 11.99 9.98 4.11
CA GLY A 32 11.39 8.70 4.42
C GLY A 32 10.03 8.49 3.77
N PRO A 33 9.06 9.43 3.90
CA PRO A 33 7.77 9.35 3.25
C PRO A 33 7.83 9.18 1.72
N GLN A 34 8.63 10.00 1.03
CA GLN A 34 8.75 10.00 -0.43
C GLN A 34 9.37 8.70 -0.94
N ILE A 35 10.38 8.19 -0.23
CA ILE A 35 11.04 6.93 -0.58
C ILE A 35 10.10 5.75 -0.31
N ALA A 36 9.42 5.75 0.84
CA ALA A 36 8.56 4.64 1.24
C ALA A 36 7.39 4.42 0.29
N VAL A 37 6.68 5.47 -0.13
CA VAL A 37 5.57 5.31 -1.09
C VAL A 37 6.02 4.75 -2.43
N ARG A 38 7.24 5.10 -2.88
CA ARG A 38 7.82 4.55 -4.12
C ARG A 38 8.11 3.06 -4.00
N LEU A 39 8.71 2.65 -2.88
CA LEU A 39 9.04 1.25 -2.64
C LEU A 39 7.77 0.40 -2.43
N LEU A 40 6.80 0.91 -1.68
CA LEU A 40 5.51 0.26 -1.46
C LEU A 40 4.76 0.07 -2.77
N ALA A 41 4.68 1.10 -3.63
CA ALA A 41 4.02 0.98 -4.93
C ALA A 41 4.62 -0.13 -5.80
N HIS A 42 5.94 -0.31 -5.76
CA HIS A 42 6.62 -1.40 -6.47
C HIS A 42 6.28 -2.77 -5.86
N LYS A 43 6.28 -2.90 -4.52
CA LYS A 43 5.98 -4.16 -3.84
C LYS A 43 4.52 -4.59 -3.99
N ILE A 44 3.57 -3.66 -3.95
CA ILE A 44 2.14 -3.92 -4.14
C ILE A 44 1.84 -4.40 -5.58
N GLN A 45 2.67 -3.98 -6.55
CA GLN A 45 2.59 -4.46 -7.93
C GLN A 45 3.29 -5.79 -8.18
N SER A 46 3.83 -6.44 -7.14
CA SER A 46 4.52 -7.72 -7.30
C SER A 46 3.63 -8.76 -7.98
N PRO A 47 4.18 -9.57 -8.90
CA PRO A 47 3.48 -10.74 -9.44
C PRO A 47 3.28 -11.83 -8.39
N GLN A 48 3.99 -11.79 -7.26
CA GLN A 48 3.84 -12.73 -6.16
C GLN A 48 2.75 -12.25 -5.21
N GLU A 49 1.70 -13.06 -5.05
CA GLU A 49 0.52 -12.71 -4.24
C GLU A 49 0.90 -12.25 -2.85
N TRP A 50 1.71 -13.10 -2.22
CA TRP A 50 2.01 -12.98 -0.82
C TRP A 50 2.92 -11.79 -0.53
N GLU A 51 3.79 -11.43 -1.47
CA GLU A 51 4.59 -10.21 -1.37
C GLU A 51 3.70 -8.96 -1.49
N ALA A 52 2.76 -8.95 -2.43
CA ALA A 52 1.82 -7.85 -2.60
C ALA A 52 0.89 -7.68 -1.38
N ILE A 53 0.38 -8.78 -0.83
CA ILE A 53 -0.46 -8.77 0.39
C ILE A 53 0.34 -8.22 1.58
N GLN A 54 1.56 -8.71 1.84
CA GLN A 54 2.41 -8.18 2.91
C GLN A 54 2.72 -6.69 2.72
N ALA A 55 2.93 -6.24 1.47
CA ALA A 55 3.15 -4.83 1.18
C ALA A 55 1.92 -3.95 1.49
N LEU A 56 0.71 -4.48 1.28
CA LEU A 56 -0.53 -3.82 1.67
C LEU A 56 -0.68 -3.75 3.19
N THR A 57 -0.33 -4.82 3.93
CA THR A 57 -0.26 -4.79 5.40
C THR A 57 0.72 -3.71 5.89
N VAL A 58 1.91 -3.63 5.28
CA VAL A 58 2.89 -2.58 5.62
C VAL A 58 2.32 -1.18 5.35
N LEU A 59 1.65 -0.97 4.21
CA LEU A 59 1.01 0.30 3.87
C LEU A 59 -0.05 0.69 4.92
N GLU A 60 -0.91 -0.26 5.32
CA GLU A 60 -1.93 -0.03 6.35
C GLU A 60 -1.29 0.36 7.69
N ALA A 61 -0.25 -0.35 8.13
CA ALA A 61 0.48 -0.03 9.34
C ALA A 61 1.11 1.38 9.25
N CYS A 62 1.70 1.74 8.10
CA CYS A 62 2.27 3.07 7.89
C CYS A 62 1.19 4.17 7.94
N MET A 63 0.00 3.92 7.39
CA MET A 63 -1.13 4.85 7.50
C MET A 63 -1.58 5.06 8.95
N LYS A 64 -1.47 4.05 9.81
CA LYS A 64 -1.79 4.19 11.25
C LYS A 64 -0.69 4.89 12.05
N ASN A 65 0.59 4.70 11.68
CA ASN A 65 1.73 5.06 12.52
C ASN A 65 2.62 6.22 12.03
N CYS A 66 2.53 6.65 10.76
CA CYS A 66 3.48 7.61 10.17
C CYS A 66 2.98 9.06 10.04
N GLY A 67 1.71 9.31 10.42
CA GLY A 67 1.13 10.65 10.46
C GLY A 67 1.09 11.41 9.12
N ARG A 68 0.88 12.74 9.20
CA ARG A 68 0.51 13.59 8.05
C ARG A 68 1.54 13.60 6.92
N ARG A 69 2.84 13.55 7.23
CA ARG A 69 3.90 13.58 6.20
C ARG A 69 3.79 12.39 5.25
N PHE A 70 3.55 11.20 5.79
CA PHE A 70 3.33 9.99 5.00
C PHE A 70 1.97 10.02 4.29
N HIS A 71 0.90 10.42 4.98
CA HIS A 71 -0.43 10.54 4.39
C HIS A 71 -0.47 11.46 3.17
N ASN A 72 0.26 12.57 3.22
CA ASN A 72 0.37 13.51 2.09
C ASN A 72 1.02 12.88 0.86
N GLU A 73 2.00 11.99 1.03
CA GLU A 73 2.63 11.29 -0.09
C GLU A 73 1.72 10.21 -0.66
N VAL A 74 1.04 9.43 0.20
CA VAL A 74 0.05 8.42 -0.21
C VAL A 74 -1.13 9.05 -0.95
N GLY A 75 -1.57 10.23 -0.53
CA GLY A 75 -2.68 10.96 -1.15
C GLY A 75 -2.38 11.57 -2.53
N LYS A 76 -1.13 11.52 -3.01
CA LYS A 76 -0.78 12.04 -4.34
C LYS A 76 -1.31 11.12 -5.44
N PHE A 77 -1.84 11.71 -6.50
CA PHE A 77 -2.29 10.99 -7.70
C PHE A 77 -1.23 10.02 -8.25
N ARG A 78 0.05 10.37 -8.14
CA ARG A 78 1.15 9.50 -8.56
C ARG A 78 1.10 8.13 -7.86
N PHE A 79 0.91 8.10 -6.54
CA PHE A 79 0.84 6.84 -5.79
C PHE A 79 -0.50 6.13 -6.02
N LEU A 80 -1.61 6.89 -6.02
CA LEU A 80 -2.95 6.36 -6.26
C LEU A 80 -3.07 5.68 -7.63
N ASN A 81 -2.47 6.24 -8.68
CA ASN A 81 -2.46 5.64 -10.02
C ASN A 81 -1.74 4.29 -10.05
N GLU A 82 -0.70 4.11 -9.24
CA GLU A 82 -0.04 2.80 -9.11
C GLU A 82 -0.94 1.78 -8.40
N LEU A 83 -1.75 2.20 -7.41
CA LEU A 83 -2.74 1.32 -6.78
C LEU A 83 -3.90 0.97 -7.72
N ILE A 84 -4.38 1.91 -8.53
CA ILE A 84 -5.48 1.68 -9.48
C ILE A 84 -5.10 0.59 -10.50
N LYS A 85 -3.84 0.56 -10.97
CA LYS A 85 -3.33 -0.52 -11.85
C LYS A 85 -3.45 -1.91 -11.21
N VAL A 86 -3.41 -1.97 -9.88
CA VAL A 86 -3.43 -3.23 -9.12
C VAL A 86 -4.87 -3.74 -8.98
N VAL A 87 -5.83 -2.85 -8.69
CA VAL A 87 -7.24 -3.23 -8.54
C VAL A 87 -8.01 -3.33 -9.86
N SER A 88 -7.55 -2.68 -10.95
CA SER A 88 -8.27 -2.72 -12.23
C SER A 88 -8.09 -4.07 -12.95
N PRO A 89 -9.17 -4.84 -13.18
CA PRO A 89 -9.11 -6.11 -13.91
C PRO A 89 -8.62 -5.94 -15.36
N LYS A 90 -8.84 -4.75 -15.94
CA LYS A 90 -8.43 -4.41 -17.32
C LYS A 90 -6.90 -4.39 -17.51
N VAL A 91 -6.12 -4.29 -16.42
CA VAL A 91 -4.66 -4.11 -16.47
C VAL A 91 -3.90 -5.42 -16.21
N ARG A 92 -4.50 -6.41 -15.56
CA ARG A 92 -3.86 -7.71 -15.28
C ARG A 92 -4.80 -8.87 -15.61
N GLY A 93 -4.46 -9.60 -16.67
CA GLY A 93 -5.28 -10.68 -17.26
C GLY A 93 -5.44 -11.97 -16.44
N LYS A 94 -5.33 -11.91 -15.10
CA LYS A 94 -5.64 -13.05 -14.22
C LYS A 94 -6.42 -12.57 -12.99
N PRO A 95 -7.58 -13.16 -12.68
CA PRO A 95 -8.31 -12.86 -11.46
C PRO A 95 -7.48 -13.37 -10.26
N TRP A 96 -7.15 -12.47 -9.34
CA TRP A 96 -6.62 -12.88 -8.04
C TRP A 96 -7.75 -13.50 -7.24
N ASN A 97 -7.72 -14.79 -6.93
CA ASN A 97 -8.83 -15.44 -6.20
C ASN A 97 -9.11 -14.79 -4.82
N SER A 98 -8.24 -13.89 -4.35
CA SER A 98 -8.36 -13.06 -3.15
C SER A 98 -8.71 -11.58 -3.39
N HIS A 99 -9.41 -11.24 -4.50
CA HIS A 99 -9.92 -9.89 -4.81
C HIS A 99 -10.45 -9.12 -3.59
N HIS A 100 -11.11 -9.80 -2.64
CA HIS A 100 -11.66 -9.17 -1.44
C HIS A 100 -10.63 -8.50 -0.52
N ASN A 101 -9.45 -9.06 -0.32
CA ASN A 101 -8.49 -8.49 0.65
C ASN A 101 -7.76 -7.27 0.07
N VAL A 102 -7.40 -7.32 -1.21
CA VAL A 102 -6.72 -6.21 -1.90
C VAL A 102 -7.67 -5.02 -2.09
N LEU A 103 -8.91 -5.27 -2.51
CA LEU A 103 -9.94 -4.23 -2.61
C LEU A 103 -10.28 -3.65 -1.24
N CYS A 104 -10.51 -4.48 -0.20
CA CYS A 104 -10.89 -3.99 1.12
C CYS A 104 -9.79 -3.12 1.77
N VAL A 105 -8.51 -3.50 1.63
CA VAL A 105 -7.39 -2.70 2.16
C VAL A 105 -7.20 -1.41 1.35
N CYS A 106 -7.29 -1.46 0.01
CA CYS A 106 -7.26 -0.23 -0.81
C CYS A 106 -8.44 0.70 -0.47
N VAL A 107 -9.66 0.16 -0.32
CA VAL A 107 -10.86 0.89 0.12
C VAL A 107 -10.65 1.48 1.52
N SER A 108 -10.03 0.75 2.45
CA SER A 108 -9.79 1.22 3.82
C SER A 108 -8.74 2.34 3.86
N VAL A 109 -7.65 2.21 3.10
CA VAL A 109 -6.63 3.27 2.92
C VAL A 109 -7.24 4.52 2.27
N LEU A 110 -8.18 4.34 1.33
CA LEU A 110 -8.88 5.43 0.65
C LEU A 110 -10.02 6.03 1.50
N SER A 111 -10.66 5.22 2.36
CA SER A 111 -11.71 5.64 3.31
C SER A 111 -11.16 6.38 4.52
N TYR A 112 -9.88 6.20 4.88
CA TYR A 112 -9.20 7.02 5.90
C TYR A 112 -9.11 8.51 5.51
N ARG A 113 -9.54 8.87 4.29
CA ARG A 113 -9.76 10.24 3.83
C ARG A 113 -11.26 10.60 3.87
N SER A 114 -11.82 10.75 5.07
CA SER A 114 -12.94 11.67 5.29
C SER A 114 -12.34 13.09 5.17
N GLU A 115 -12.58 13.94 4.16
CA GLU A 115 -13.84 14.29 3.50
C GLU A 115 -13.66 14.59 1.98
N HIS A 116 -12.52 14.22 1.36
CA HIS A 116 -12.12 14.80 0.07
C HIS A 116 -11.82 13.77 -1.05
N CYS A 117 -11.84 12.46 -0.77
CA CYS A 117 -11.48 11.40 -1.76
C CYS A 117 -12.64 10.77 -2.51
N SER A 118 -13.88 10.99 -2.08
CA SER A 118 -15.07 10.34 -2.63
C SER A 118 -15.22 10.52 -4.14
N ARG A 119 -14.60 11.55 -4.72
CA ARG A 119 -14.67 11.84 -6.16
C ARG A 119 -13.83 10.92 -7.05
N VAL A 120 -12.73 10.34 -6.54
CA VAL A 120 -11.85 9.45 -7.34
C VAL A 120 -12.42 8.02 -7.39
N TRP A 121 -13.09 7.58 -6.32
CA TRP A 121 -13.70 6.24 -6.25
C TRP A 121 -14.96 6.09 -7.11
N LEU A 122 -15.78 7.15 -7.22
CA LEU A 122 -16.99 7.16 -8.08
C LEU A 122 -16.69 7.11 -9.58
N SER A 123 -15.41 7.10 -10.00
CA SER A 123 -14.99 7.07 -11.41
C SER A 123 -14.46 5.70 -11.86
N LEU A 124 -14.44 4.70 -10.98
CA LEU A 124 -14.12 3.33 -11.38
C LEU A 124 -15.41 2.67 -11.92
N PRO A 125 -15.41 2.16 -13.16
CA PRO A 125 -16.56 1.47 -13.71
C PRO A 125 -16.80 0.17 -12.93
N ASP A 126 -18.07 -0.11 -12.65
CA ASP A 126 -18.56 -1.37 -12.06
C ASP A 126 -17.99 -2.62 -12.74
#